data_AF-A0A5A9W4V9-F1
#
_entry.id   AF-A0A5A9W4V9-F1
#
_cell.length_a   1.000
_cell.length_b   1.000
_cell.length_c   1.000
_cell.angle_alpha   90.00
_cell.angle_beta   90.00
_cell.angle_gamma   90.00
#
_symmetry.space_group_name_H-M   'P 1'
#
loop_
_entity.id
_entity.type
_entity.pdbx_description
1 polymer ?
#
loop_
_entity_poly.entity_id
_entity_poly.type
_entity_poly.pdbx_seq_one_letter_code
_entity_poly.pdbx_strand_id
1 'polypeptide(L)'
;MDNRSYRLPVVWATLVHLAAVLLLLGHWFDLKQAQKTPRPMQAQMIDLASLDLPASPSPAPTPAPTPEPPKPVEPPPPQPRQEEQRRQEEQKRQEEQRQAAQRQEQQRQEEQRKAQEAERQRVEAERKKQQELVAQREAESRLKAEQERQKAEAERKKQEELAAQKAAEEKRKQEEAAKAAEEKRKQEEAAKRAAEEKRKQEEAQAKAREEARQRELAAQKAAEEKARAEAAAAAQAAANAVIGDIGSYISAMLTRNWMIPASARNGMEATVEIQLLPNGEIADVRIVKSSGDLAFDRSAEQAVRRTERLPRVAEVDPLLFERRLRRTQVVFRPEGLRW
;
A
#
# COMPACT_ATOMS: atom_id res chain seq x y z
N MET A 1 -26.02 -25.07 -6.42
CA MET A 1 -26.00 -23.68 -6.94
C MET A 1 -24.63 -23.45 -7.53
N ASP A 2 -24.54 -23.46 -8.86
CA ASP A 2 -23.26 -23.48 -9.58
C ASP A 2 -22.61 -22.10 -9.61
N ASN A 3 -21.62 -21.88 -8.74
CA ASN A 3 -20.81 -20.65 -8.67
C ASN A 3 -19.93 -20.38 -9.91
N ARG A 4 -20.08 -21.17 -10.98
CA ARG A 4 -19.35 -20.97 -12.26
C ARG A 4 -20.00 -19.91 -13.16
N SER A 5 -21.29 -19.61 -12.99
CA SER A 5 -22.03 -18.69 -13.87
C SER A 5 -21.67 -17.20 -13.68
N TYR A 6 -21.30 -16.78 -12.47
CA TYR A 6 -21.03 -15.35 -12.17
C TYR A 6 -19.56 -14.92 -12.29
N ARG A 7 -18.62 -15.85 -12.49
CA ARG A 7 -17.19 -15.51 -12.63
C ARG A 7 -16.87 -14.86 -13.98
N LEU A 8 -17.48 -15.35 -15.05
CA LEU A 8 -17.27 -14.82 -16.41
C LEU A 8 -17.76 -13.36 -16.54
N PRO A 9 -18.98 -13.00 -16.09
CA PRO A 9 -19.47 -11.63 -16.15
C PRO A 9 -18.63 -10.65 -15.33
N VAL A 10 -18.15 -11.06 -14.15
CA VAL A 10 -17.32 -10.21 -13.28
C VAL A 10 -15.97 -9.91 -13.92
N VAL A 11 -15.31 -10.90 -14.54
CA VAL A 11 -14.03 -10.68 -15.25
C VAL A 11 -14.23 -9.72 -16.44
N TRP A 12 -15.29 -9.90 -17.22
CA TRP A 12 -15.61 -8.99 -18.33
C TRP A 12 -15.88 -7.56 -17.87
N ALA A 13 -16.65 -7.39 -16.78
CA ALA A 13 -16.93 -6.07 -16.23
C ALA A 13 -15.64 -5.35 -15.79
N THR A 14 -14.72 -6.06 -15.13
CA THR A 14 -13.44 -5.48 -14.69
C THR A 14 -12.55 -5.06 -15.86
N LEU A 15 -12.52 -5.84 -16.94
CA LEU A 15 -11.74 -5.51 -18.15
C LEU A 15 -12.26 -4.24 -18.85
N VAL A 16 -13.59 -4.09 -18.96
CA VAL A 16 -14.20 -2.90 -19.58
C VAL A 16 -13.91 -1.63 -18.78
N HIS A 17 -13.97 -1.70 -17.45
CA HIS A 17 -13.67 -0.55 -16.59
C HIS A 17 -12.19 -0.15 -16.65
N LEU A 18 -11.27 -1.13 -16.71
CA LEU A 18 -9.84 -0.86 -16.89
C LEU A 18 -9.54 -0.17 -18.22
N ALA A 19 -10.20 -0.59 -19.30
CA ALA A 19 -10.06 0.04 -20.62
C ALA A 19 -10.58 1.49 -20.62
N ALA A 20 -11.70 1.77 -19.94
CA ALA A 20 -12.25 3.12 -19.81
C ALA A 20 -11.34 4.05 -19.00
N VAL A 21 -10.74 3.55 -17.92
CA VAL A 21 -9.77 4.31 -17.11
C VAL A 21 -8.51 4.62 -17.93
N LEU A 22 -7.97 3.65 -18.69
CA LEU A 22 -6.82 3.86 -19.57
C LEU A 22 -7.09 4.93 -20.64
N LEU A 23 -8.29 4.94 -21.23
CA LEU A 23 -8.68 5.96 -22.22
C LEU A 23 -8.79 7.36 -21.61
N LEU A 24 -9.31 7.49 -20.38
CA LEU A 24 -9.38 8.75 -19.65
C LEU A 24 -8.01 9.29 -19.26
N LEU A 25 -7.08 8.41 -18.87
CA LEU A 25 -5.70 8.80 -18.57
C LEU A 25 -4.94 9.26 -19.84
N GLY A 26 -5.25 8.67 -21.00
CA GLY A 26 -4.63 9.05 -22.27
C GLY A 26 -5.04 10.43 -22.80
N HIS A 27 -6.24 10.91 -22.48
CA HIS A 27 -6.77 12.18 -23.00
C HIS A 27 -6.51 13.39 -22.10
N TRP A 28 -5.99 13.20 -20.87
CA TRP A 28 -5.77 14.31 -19.94
C TRP A 28 -4.40 14.99 -20.09
N PHE A 29 -3.44 14.33 -20.76
CA PHE A 29 -2.05 14.80 -20.87
C PHE A 29 -1.70 15.48 -22.20
N ASP A 30 -2.68 16.06 -22.90
CA ASP A 30 -2.40 16.96 -24.03
C ASP A 30 -2.67 18.42 -23.62
N LEU A 31 -1.67 19.02 -22.96
CA LEU A 31 -1.61 20.45 -22.67
C LEU A 31 -0.27 21.03 -23.15
N LYS A 32 -0.10 21.17 -24.46
CA LYS A 32 0.81 22.21 -25.00
C LYS A 32 0.14 23.57 -24.88
N GLN A 33 0.18 24.16 -23.68
CA GLN A 33 -0.13 25.58 -23.52
C GLN A 33 1.12 26.43 -23.77
N ALA A 34 1.07 27.22 -24.84
CA ALA A 34 2.06 28.23 -25.18
C ALA A 34 2.06 29.36 -24.13
N GLN A 35 3.16 29.51 -23.39
CA GLN A 35 3.36 30.67 -22.51
C GLN A 35 3.63 31.93 -23.35
N LYS A 36 2.74 32.92 -23.25
CA LYS A 36 3.02 34.32 -23.63
C LYS A 36 3.63 35.05 -22.43
N THR A 37 4.78 35.67 -22.64
CA THR A 37 5.45 36.55 -21.66
C THR A 37 4.78 37.93 -21.60
N PRO A 38 4.68 38.58 -20.43
CA PRO A 38 4.33 40.00 -20.35
C PRO A 38 5.56 40.92 -20.42
N ARG A 39 5.39 42.08 -21.08
CA ARG A 39 6.37 43.16 -21.27
C ARG A 39 6.52 44.03 -20.01
N PRO A 40 7.69 44.64 -19.77
CA PRO A 40 7.86 45.65 -18.71
C PRO A 40 7.33 47.03 -19.15
N MET A 41 6.63 47.75 -18.26
CA MET A 41 6.31 49.18 -18.41
C MET A 41 7.19 50.03 -17.48
N GLN A 42 7.80 51.07 -18.04
CA GLN A 42 8.50 52.13 -17.33
C GLN A 42 7.55 53.33 -17.18
N ALA A 43 7.55 53.97 -16.01
CA ALA A 43 6.83 55.23 -15.76
C ALA A 43 7.84 56.37 -15.57
N GLN A 44 7.64 57.46 -16.29
CA GLN A 44 8.44 58.69 -16.27
C GLN A 44 7.58 59.83 -15.69
N MET A 45 8.15 60.64 -14.80
CA MET A 45 7.50 61.86 -14.31
C MET A 45 7.94 63.04 -15.18
N ILE A 46 6.95 63.82 -15.63
CA ILE A 46 7.10 65.08 -16.35
C ILE A 46 6.89 66.20 -15.34
N ASP A 47 7.72 67.24 -15.36
CA ASP A 47 7.41 68.50 -14.70
C ASP A 47 7.13 69.57 -15.75
N LEU A 48 5.99 70.25 -15.58
CA LEU A 48 5.40 71.21 -16.49
C LEU A 48 5.88 72.61 -16.10
N ALA A 49 6.62 73.25 -17.00
CA ALA A 49 6.89 74.67 -16.94
C ALA A 49 5.58 75.49 -17.16
N SER A 50 5.37 76.47 -16.28
CA SER A 50 4.52 77.65 -16.50
C SER A 50 5.19 78.82 -15.76
N LEU A 51 6.02 79.63 -16.41
CA LEU A 51 5.69 80.89 -17.08
C LEU A 51 4.99 81.91 -16.15
N ASP A 52 5.68 82.99 -15.76
CA ASP A 52 5.51 84.30 -16.43
C ASP A 52 6.41 85.41 -15.84
N LEU A 53 6.92 86.26 -16.74
CA LEU A 53 7.61 87.55 -16.53
C LEU A 53 6.60 88.65 -16.96
N PRO A 54 6.68 89.95 -16.54
CA PRO A 54 7.60 90.88 -17.22
C PRO A 54 8.03 92.19 -16.52
N ALA A 55 9.15 92.73 -17.05
CA ALA A 55 9.46 94.12 -17.44
C ALA A 55 9.73 95.28 -16.43
N SER A 56 10.80 96.00 -16.80
CA SER A 56 11.36 97.30 -16.33
C SER A 56 10.50 98.51 -16.80
N PRO A 57 10.72 99.79 -16.38
CA PRO A 57 11.87 100.60 -16.82
C PRO A 57 12.43 101.68 -15.84
N SER A 58 13.61 102.21 -16.19
CA SER A 58 14.31 103.44 -15.71
C SER A 58 13.51 104.74 -16.04
N PRO A 59 13.83 105.97 -15.54
CA PRO A 59 15.04 106.73 -15.95
C PRO A 59 15.63 107.77 -14.94
N ALA A 60 16.82 108.28 -15.28
CA ALA A 60 17.45 109.51 -14.75
C ALA A 60 16.81 110.80 -15.34
N PRO A 61 17.10 111.99 -14.77
CA PRO A 61 17.77 113.03 -15.59
C PRO A 61 18.74 113.99 -14.83
N THR A 62 19.73 114.52 -15.57
CA THR A 62 20.53 115.77 -15.36
C THR A 62 19.83 116.94 -16.11
N PRO A 63 20.28 118.24 -16.18
CA PRO A 63 21.29 119.06 -15.47
C PRO A 63 20.84 120.53 -15.08
N ALA A 64 21.74 121.29 -14.40
CA ALA A 64 22.06 122.76 -14.34
C ALA A 64 21.01 123.87 -14.70
N PRO A 65 21.08 125.17 -14.22
CA PRO A 65 22.30 125.96 -13.95
C PRO A 65 22.25 127.03 -12.79
N THR A 66 23.41 127.66 -12.55
CA THR A 66 23.67 128.94 -11.83
C THR A 66 22.93 130.12 -12.49
N PRO A 67 22.58 131.23 -11.78
CA PRO A 67 23.47 132.39 -11.63
C PRO A 67 23.34 133.16 -10.29
N GLU A 68 24.10 134.25 -10.20
CA GLU A 68 24.58 135.03 -9.04
C GLU A 68 23.70 136.31 -8.79
N PRO A 69 24.18 137.38 -8.13
CA PRO A 69 23.74 137.99 -6.84
C PRO A 69 22.77 139.20 -6.96
N PRO A 70 22.46 139.90 -5.84
CA PRO A 70 22.80 141.34 -5.80
C PRO A 70 23.25 141.91 -4.42
N LYS A 71 23.85 143.12 -4.48
CA LYS A 71 24.25 144.06 -3.40
C LYS A 71 23.02 144.94 -2.94
N PRO A 72 23.18 146.08 -2.22
CA PRO A 72 23.61 146.33 -0.83
C PRO A 72 22.65 147.28 -0.06
N VAL A 73 22.67 147.32 1.29
CA VAL A 73 22.21 148.51 2.05
C VAL A 73 23.02 148.66 3.36
N GLU A 74 23.70 149.81 3.51
CA GLU A 74 24.37 150.31 4.73
C GLU A 74 23.36 150.76 5.82
N PRO A 75 23.69 150.61 7.11
CA PRO A 75 23.53 151.74 8.06
C PRO A 75 24.73 151.82 9.07
N PRO A 76 24.84 152.86 9.93
CA PRO A 76 26.05 153.66 10.20
C PRO A 76 26.96 153.07 11.31
N PRO A 77 28.15 153.67 11.59
CA PRO A 77 29.10 153.12 12.55
C PRO A 77 28.63 153.34 14.01
N PRO A 78 28.74 152.34 14.89
CA PRO A 78 28.71 152.55 16.33
C PRO A 78 30.06 152.19 16.97
N GLN A 79 30.73 153.23 17.44
CA GLN A 79 31.48 153.37 18.68
C GLN A 79 32.17 152.13 19.31
N PRO A 80 33.47 152.20 19.66
CA PRO A 80 34.33 151.05 19.98
C PRO A 80 34.18 150.49 21.41
N ARG A 81 32.94 150.25 21.90
CA ARG A 81 32.69 149.59 23.19
C ARG A 81 31.73 148.38 23.16
N GLN A 82 31.08 148.07 22.03
CA GLN A 82 30.12 146.95 21.92
C GLN A 82 30.66 145.69 21.18
N GLU A 83 31.77 145.79 20.45
CA GLU A 83 32.31 144.69 19.63
C GLU A 83 32.92 143.55 20.47
N GLU A 84 33.43 143.87 21.66
CA GLU A 84 34.02 142.90 22.58
C GLU A 84 32.94 142.01 23.25
N GLN A 85 31.76 142.57 23.57
CA GLN A 85 30.62 141.81 24.08
C GLN A 85 30.01 140.88 23.03
N ARG A 86 29.90 141.33 21.77
CA ARG A 86 29.39 140.49 20.67
C ARG A 86 30.32 139.34 20.32
N ARG A 87 31.65 139.55 20.33
CA ARG A 87 32.62 138.45 20.15
C ARG A 87 32.53 137.41 21.27
N GLN A 88 32.31 137.84 22.52
CA GLN A 88 32.10 136.91 23.64
C GLN A 88 30.77 136.15 23.49
N GLU A 89 29.70 136.82 23.09
CA GLU A 89 28.38 136.20 22.90
C GLU A 89 28.34 135.23 21.70
N GLU A 90 29.05 135.57 20.62
CA GLU A 90 29.23 134.73 19.43
C GLU A 90 30.13 133.52 19.72
N GLN A 91 31.22 133.70 20.48
CA GLN A 91 32.02 132.56 20.98
C GLN A 91 31.17 131.63 21.87
N LYS A 92 30.33 132.19 22.75
CA LYS A 92 29.44 131.40 23.61
C LYS A 92 28.41 130.62 22.81
N ARG A 93 27.78 131.23 21.78
CA ARG A 93 26.89 130.54 20.84
C ARG A 93 27.60 129.45 20.04
N GLN A 94 28.84 129.70 19.62
CA GLN A 94 29.61 128.73 18.85
C GLN A 94 30.04 127.54 19.70
N GLU A 95 30.38 127.77 20.97
CA GLU A 95 30.68 126.72 21.95
C GLU A 95 29.43 125.93 22.34
N GLU A 96 28.29 126.61 22.52
CA GLU A 96 27.00 125.97 22.79
C GLU A 96 26.51 125.14 21.59
N GLN A 97 26.72 125.60 20.35
CA GLN A 97 26.48 124.81 19.14
C GLN A 97 27.39 123.59 19.02
N ARG A 98 28.69 123.72 19.36
CA ARG A 98 29.61 122.57 19.41
C ARG A 98 29.18 121.56 20.47
N GLN A 99 28.78 122.02 21.66
CA GLN A 99 28.26 121.13 22.70
C GLN A 99 26.93 120.47 22.31
N ALA A 100 26.04 121.18 21.61
CA ALA A 100 24.79 120.63 21.11
C ALA A 100 25.04 119.58 20.01
N ALA A 101 25.94 119.86 19.07
CA ALA A 101 26.36 118.92 18.04
C ALA A 101 27.04 117.67 18.65
N GLN A 102 27.88 117.85 19.67
CA GLN A 102 28.56 116.75 20.35
C GLN A 102 27.58 115.87 21.16
N ARG A 103 26.57 116.48 21.80
CA ARG A 103 25.48 115.74 22.45
C ARG A 103 24.62 114.98 21.44
N GLN A 104 24.32 115.58 20.30
CA GLN A 104 23.54 114.93 19.24
C GLN A 104 24.31 113.76 18.60
N GLU A 105 25.63 113.90 18.41
CA GLU A 105 26.51 112.84 17.93
C GLU A 105 26.59 111.68 18.96
N GLN A 106 26.74 112.00 20.26
CA GLN A 106 26.71 110.99 21.32
C GLN A 106 25.37 110.24 21.38
N GLN A 107 24.24 110.94 21.24
CA GLN A 107 22.92 110.31 21.18
C GLN A 107 22.78 109.38 19.99
N ARG A 108 23.22 109.79 18.79
CA ARG A 108 23.22 108.92 17.59
C ARG A 108 24.10 107.69 17.76
N GLN A 109 25.27 107.84 18.39
CA GLN A 109 26.16 106.71 18.67
C GLN A 109 25.58 105.75 19.72
N GLU A 110 24.91 106.26 20.76
CA GLU A 110 24.23 105.42 21.76
C GLU A 110 23.02 104.70 21.16
N GLU A 111 22.26 105.37 20.30
CA GLU A 111 21.12 104.78 19.59
C GLU A 111 21.56 103.72 18.58
N GLN A 112 22.66 103.96 17.84
CA GLN A 112 23.27 102.93 16.99
C GLN A 112 23.80 101.73 17.78
N ARG A 113 24.42 101.95 18.94
CA ARG A 113 24.87 100.86 19.82
C ARG A 113 23.70 100.03 20.34
N LYS A 114 22.63 100.68 20.80
CA LYS A 114 21.40 100.00 21.24
C LYS A 114 20.73 99.24 20.09
N ALA A 115 20.70 99.82 18.88
CA ALA A 115 20.17 99.14 17.70
C ALA A 115 20.99 97.90 17.32
N GLN A 116 22.33 98.02 17.30
CA GLN A 116 23.23 96.88 17.02
C GLN A 116 23.15 95.79 18.09
N GLU A 117 23.01 96.14 19.37
CA GLU A 117 22.85 95.17 20.45
C GLU A 117 21.50 94.45 20.37
N ALA A 118 20.41 95.18 20.10
CA ALA A 118 19.09 94.61 19.88
C ALA A 118 19.05 93.67 18.66
N GLU A 119 19.75 94.03 17.58
CA GLU A 119 19.88 93.19 16.39
C GLU A 119 20.68 91.91 16.68
N ARG A 120 21.82 92.02 17.39
CA ARG A 120 22.60 90.84 17.83
C ARG A 120 21.80 89.91 18.72
N GLN A 121 21.03 90.45 19.67
CA GLN A 121 20.17 89.67 20.54
C GLN A 121 19.05 88.94 19.76
N ARG A 122 18.46 89.59 18.74
CA ARG A 122 17.46 88.95 17.86
C ARG A 122 18.06 87.80 17.05
N VAL A 123 19.22 88.02 16.42
CA VAL A 123 19.91 86.98 15.63
C VAL A 123 20.35 85.80 16.51
N GLU A 124 20.84 86.05 17.72
CA GLU A 124 21.21 84.97 18.64
C GLU A 124 19.97 84.18 19.13
N ALA A 125 18.86 84.87 19.44
CA ALA A 125 17.61 84.23 19.82
C ALA A 125 17.01 83.39 18.69
N GLU A 126 17.07 83.88 17.45
CA GLU A 126 16.61 83.14 16.26
C GLU A 126 17.49 81.92 15.99
N ARG A 127 18.81 82.06 16.12
CA ARG A 127 19.76 80.94 15.99
C ARG A 127 19.53 79.86 17.06
N LYS A 128 19.26 80.24 18.31
CA LYS A 128 18.92 79.29 19.39
C LYS A 128 17.60 78.55 19.10
N LYS A 129 16.55 79.26 18.68
CA LYS A 129 15.28 78.63 18.28
C LYS A 129 15.46 77.66 17.12
N GLN A 130 16.29 78.00 16.14
CA GLN A 130 16.53 77.14 14.99
C GLN A 130 17.35 75.90 15.36
N GLN A 131 18.33 76.02 16.25
CA GLN A 131 19.07 74.88 16.80
C GLN A 131 18.17 73.95 17.62
N GLU A 132 17.28 74.50 18.44
CA GLU A 132 16.33 73.71 19.24
C GLU A 132 15.32 72.95 18.36
N LEU A 133 14.80 73.58 17.30
CA LEU A 133 13.90 72.93 16.35
C LEU A 133 14.57 71.78 15.59
N VAL A 134 15.84 71.96 15.19
CA VAL A 134 16.63 70.89 14.54
C VAL A 134 16.86 69.75 15.52
N ALA A 135 17.26 70.04 16.76
CA ALA A 135 17.45 69.02 17.79
C ALA A 135 16.15 68.25 18.11
N GLN A 136 15.01 68.92 18.18
CA GLN A 136 13.70 68.27 18.38
C GLN A 136 13.32 67.37 17.20
N ARG A 137 13.52 67.81 15.95
CA ARG A 137 13.24 66.99 14.75
C ARG A 137 14.16 65.76 14.66
N GLU A 138 15.42 65.89 15.03
CA GLU A 138 16.35 64.75 15.10
C GLU A 138 16.00 63.76 16.21
N ALA A 139 15.58 64.25 17.38
CA ALA A 139 15.11 63.38 18.47
C ALA A 139 13.82 62.64 18.10
N GLU A 140 12.86 63.32 17.47
CA GLU A 140 11.61 62.71 17.00
C GLU A 140 11.86 61.69 15.87
N SER A 141 12.77 61.97 14.94
CA SER A 141 13.11 61.03 13.87
C SER A 141 13.82 59.78 14.41
N ARG A 142 14.71 59.92 15.41
CA ARG A 142 15.35 58.79 16.08
C ARG A 142 14.34 57.92 16.83
N LEU A 143 13.40 58.51 17.56
CA LEU A 143 12.33 57.76 18.25
C LEU A 143 11.43 56.99 17.27
N LYS A 144 11.06 57.61 16.15
CA LYS A 144 10.27 56.93 15.10
C LYS A 144 11.05 55.79 14.45
N ALA A 145 12.33 56.01 14.11
CA ALA A 145 13.19 54.99 13.53
C ALA A 145 13.42 53.80 14.49
N GLU A 146 13.55 54.06 15.79
CA GLU A 146 13.72 53.01 16.80
C GLU A 146 12.41 52.22 17.01
N GLN A 147 11.26 52.88 17.07
CA GLN A 147 9.96 52.19 17.13
C GLN A 147 9.70 51.33 15.89
N GLU A 148 10.05 51.82 14.69
CA GLU A 148 9.89 51.06 13.44
C GLU A 148 10.82 49.85 13.41
N ARG A 149 12.08 50.00 13.86
CA ARG A 149 13.00 48.86 14.03
C ARG A 149 12.49 47.83 15.03
N GLN A 150 11.97 48.26 16.19
CA GLN A 150 11.42 47.34 17.19
C GLN A 150 10.17 46.61 16.66
N LYS A 151 9.30 47.28 15.91
CA LYS A 151 8.14 46.64 15.26
C LYS A 151 8.56 45.63 14.20
N ALA A 152 9.53 45.99 13.34
CA ALA A 152 10.06 45.10 12.31
C ALA A 152 10.76 43.86 12.91
N GLU A 153 11.52 44.02 14.00
CA GLU A 153 12.16 42.91 14.69
C GLU A 153 11.13 41.99 15.39
N ALA A 154 10.12 42.57 16.04
CA ALA A 154 9.04 41.81 16.67
C ALA A 154 8.20 41.04 15.64
N GLU A 155 7.94 41.63 14.47
CA GLU A 155 7.23 40.98 13.37
C GLU A 155 8.06 39.85 12.75
N ARG A 156 9.37 40.07 12.52
CA ARG A 156 10.29 39.01 12.09
C ARG A 156 10.35 37.84 13.07
N LYS A 157 10.49 38.12 14.37
CA LYS A 157 10.48 37.07 15.41
C LYS A 157 9.18 36.28 15.42
N LYS A 158 8.02 36.95 15.30
CA LYS A 158 6.71 36.27 15.19
C LYS A 158 6.61 35.41 13.93
N GLN A 159 7.08 35.90 12.77
CA GLN A 159 7.07 35.13 11.53
C GLN A 159 7.99 33.91 11.60
N GLU A 160 9.18 34.05 12.19
CA GLU A 160 10.13 32.94 12.37
C GLU A 160 9.58 31.89 13.33
N GLU A 161 8.94 32.30 14.44
CA GLU A 161 8.31 31.38 15.39
C GLU A 161 7.12 30.63 14.75
N LEU A 162 6.26 31.32 13.99
CA LEU A 162 5.16 30.69 13.25
C LEU A 162 5.67 29.72 12.18
N ALA A 163 6.74 30.07 11.47
CA ALA A 163 7.37 29.20 10.48
C ALA A 163 7.98 27.96 11.16
N ALA A 164 8.66 28.13 12.29
CA ALA A 164 9.22 27.03 13.07
C ALA A 164 8.13 26.11 13.65
N GLN A 165 7.03 26.67 14.16
CA GLN A 165 5.89 25.89 14.67
C GLN A 165 5.22 25.09 13.55
N LYS A 166 4.97 25.69 12.37
CA LYS A 166 4.40 24.98 11.22
C LYS A 166 5.31 23.86 10.72
N ALA A 167 6.62 24.12 10.61
CA ALA A 167 7.60 23.11 10.22
C ALA A 167 7.67 21.95 11.23
N ALA A 168 7.59 22.24 12.54
CA ALA A 168 7.57 21.22 13.58
C ALA A 168 6.27 20.39 13.57
N GLU A 169 5.12 21.02 13.35
CA GLU A 169 3.82 20.34 13.24
C GLU A 169 3.77 19.43 12.01
N GLU A 170 4.24 19.91 10.86
CA GLU A 170 4.28 19.13 9.63
C GLU A 170 5.23 17.94 9.75
N LYS A 171 6.41 18.12 10.37
CA LYS A 171 7.33 17.02 10.65
C LYS A 171 6.72 15.97 11.59
N ARG A 172 5.98 16.40 12.63
CA ARG A 172 5.25 15.48 13.53
C ARG A 172 4.16 14.70 12.78
N LYS A 173 3.36 15.36 11.94
CA LYS A 173 2.34 14.70 11.12
C LYS A 173 2.94 13.69 10.14
N GLN A 174 4.07 14.01 9.51
CA GLN A 174 4.77 13.09 8.62
C GLN A 174 5.33 11.88 9.36
N GLU A 175 5.92 12.07 10.55
CA GLU A 175 6.44 10.97 11.37
C GLU A 175 5.33 10.05 11.89
N GLU A 176 4.20 10.62 12.32
CA GLU A 176 3.03 9.87 12.76
C GLU A 176 2.40 9.08 11.59
N ALA A 177 2.26 9.70 10.43
CA ALA A 177 1.77 9.03 9.21
C ALA A 177 2.72 7.90 8.77
N ALA A 178 4.03 8.10 8.86
CA ALA A 178 5.03 7.08 8.54
C ALA A 178 4.95 5.88 9.51
N LYS A 179 4.84 6.14 10.83
CA LYS A 179 4.67 5.10 11.85
C LYS A 179 3.37 4.32 11.65
N ALA A 180 2.26 5.01 11.40
CA ALA A 180 0.97 4.37 11.13
C ALA A 180 1.01 3.51 9.85
N ALA A 181 1.69 3.96 8.79
CA ALA A 181 1.87 3.20 7.57
C ALA A 181 2.76 1.97 7.76
N GLU A 182 3.85 2.09 8.54
CA GLU A 182 4.75 0.97 8.86
C GLU A 182 4.03 -0.08 9.72
N GLU A 183 3.27 0.34 10.73
CA GLU A 183 2.53 -0.57 11.59
C GLU A 183 1.42 -1.29 10.82
N LYS A 184 0.69 -0.59 9.94
CA LYS A 184 -0.31 -1.21 9.06
C LYS A 184 0.33 -2.23 8.11
N ARG A 185 1.53 -1.95 7.56
CA ARG A 185 2.28 -2.91 6.73
C ARG A 185 2.69 -4.14 7.53
N LYS A 186 3.21 -3.97 8.74
CA LYS A 186 3.59 -5.09 9.64
C LYS A 186 2.37 -5.95 10.00
N GLN A 187 1.23 -5.33 10.30
CA GLN A 187 -0.01 -6.06 10.58
C GLN A 187 -0.53 -6.82 9.35
N GLU A 188 -0.51 -6.22 8.16
CA GLU A 188 -0.93 -6.90 6.93
C GLU A 188 0.00 -8.07 6.57
N GLU A 189 1.32 -7.91 6.74
CA GLU A 189 2.30 -8.96 6.50
C GLU A 189 2.16 -10.11 7.52
N ALA A 190 1.98 -9.80 8.79
CA ALA A 190 1.72 -10.79 9.83
C ALA A 190 0.40 -11.54 9.57
N ALA A 191 -0.66 -10.83 9.18
CA ALA A 191 -1.94 -11.44 8.81
C ALA A 191 -1.82 -12.34 7.57
N LYS A 192 -1.07 -11.92 6.54
CA LYS A 192 -0.80 -12.75 5.34
C LYS A 192 -0.02 -14.00 5.70
N ARG A 193 1.04 -13.89 6.52
CA ARG A 193 1.83 -15.04 6.98
C ARG A 193 0.98 -16.02 7.79
N ALA A 194 0.19 -15.53 8.75
CA ALA A 194 -0.71 -16.36 9.54
C ALA A 194 -1.78 -17.06 8.68
N ALA A 195 -2.33 -16.35 7.68
CA ALA A 195 -3.29 -16.94 6.75
C ALA A 195 -2.66 -18.00 5.83
N GLU A 196 -1.45 -17.76 5.32
CA GLU A 196 -0.72 -18.73 4.51
C GLU A 196 -0.34 -19.98 5.30
N GLU A 197 0.16 -19.80 6.53
CA GLU A 197 0.51 -20.91 7.42
C GLU A 197 -0.71 -21.74 7.78
N LYS A 198 -1.84 -21.10 8.14
CA LYS A 198 -3.10 -21.79 8.39
C LYS A 198 -3.58 -22.57 7.16
N ARG A 199 -3.49 -21.98 5.97
CA ARG A 199 -3.86 -22.68 4.71
C ARG A 199 -2.97 -23.88 4.44
N LYS A 200 -1.65 -23.76 4.65
CA LYS A 200 -0.69 -24.88 4.52
C LYS A 200 -0.98 -25.99 5.53
N GLN A 201 -1.30 -25.65 6.78
CA GLN A 201 -1.67 -26.62 7.80
C GLN A 201 -2.99 -27.34 7.47
N GLU A 202 -4.02 -26.61 7.02
CA GLU A 202 -5.30 -27.19 6.60
C GLU A 202 -5.14 -28.10 5.37
N GLU A 203 -4.33 -27.70 4.39
CA GLU A 203 -4.04 -28.52 3.21
C GLU A 203 -3.26 -29.79 3.58
N ALA A 204 -2.25 -29.69 4.44
CA ALA A 204 -1.50 -30.84 4.94
C ALA A 204 -2.40 -31.80 5.75
N GLN A 205 -3.28 -31.27 6.61
CA GLN A 205 -4.24 -32.09 7.36
C GLN A 205 -5.27 -32.74 6.44
N ALA A 206 -5.79 -32.03 5.43
CA ALA A 206 -6.72 -32.58 4.45
C ALA A 206 -6.08 -33.72 3.66
N LYS A 207 -4.82 -33.53 3.20
CA LYS A 207 -4.07 -34.57 2.48
C LYS A 207 -3.79 -35.79 3.37
N ALA A 208 -3.40 -35.58 4.63
CA ALA A 208 -3.18 -36.67 5.58
C ALA A 208 -4.47 -37.46 5.90
N ARG A 209 -5.60 -36.77 6.02
CA ARG A 209 -6.93 -37.41 6.21
C ARG A 209 -7.37 -38.21 4.99
N GLU A 210 -7.16 -37.66 3.78
CA GLU A 210 -7.47 -38.35 2.54
C GLU A 210 -6.60 -39.61 2.39
N GLU A 211 -5.28 -39.50 2.64
CA GLU A 211 -4.37 -40.64 2.59
C GLU A 211 -4.70 -41.71 3.63
N ALA A 212 -5.05 -41.31 4.87
CA ALA A 212 -5.50 -42.23 5.90
C ALA A 212 -6.78 -42.98 5.48
N ARG A 213 -7.78 -42.27 4.93
CA ARG A 213 -9.01 -42.87 4.41
C ARG A 213 -8.73 -43.85 3.27
N GLN A 214 -7.83 -43.51 2.34
CA GLN A 214 -7.48 -44.41 1.23
C GLN A 214 -6.76 -45.66 1.73
N ARG A 215 -5.84 -45.53 2.70
CA ARG A 215 -5.18 -46.68 3.34
C ARG A 215 -6.17 -47.57 4.08
N GLU A 216 -7.13 -46.99 4.79
CA GLU A 216 -8.18 -47.74 5.48
C GLU A 216 -9.07 -48.50 4.50
N LEU A 217 -9.53 -47.85 3.42
CA LEU A 217 -10.33 -48.49 2.38
C LEU A 217 -9.55 -49.61 1.67
N ALA A 218 -8.25 -49.41 1.40
CA ALA A 218 -7.40 -50.45 0.82
C ALA A 218 -7.22 -51.64 1.78
N ALA A 219 -7.02 -51.38 3.07
CA ALA A 219 -6.92 -52.41 4.10
C ALA A 219 -8.23 -53.20 4.26
N GLN A 220 -9.39 -52.52 4.25
CA GLN A 220 -10.70 -53.18 4.32
C GLN A 220 -10.93 -54.08 3.10
N LYS A 221 -10.64 -53.59 1.88
CA LYS A 221 -10.75 -54.40 0.65
C LYS A 221 -9.84 -55.62 0.68
N ALA A 222 -8.58 -55.44 1.10
CA ALA A 222 -7.63 -56.55 1.21
C ALA A 222 -8.08 -57.58 2.25
N ALA A 223 -8.64 -57.14 3.37
CA ALA A 223 -9.19 -58.01 4.40
C ALA A 223 -10.42 -58.78 3.90
N GLU A 224 -11.33 -58.12 3.18
CA GLU A 224 -12.51 -58.74 2.58
C GLU A 224 -12.13 -59.78 1.52
N GLU A 225 -11.18 -59.44 0.64
CA GLU A 225 -10.70 -60.36 -0.40
C GLU A 225 -10.04 -61.59 0.23
N LYS A 226 -9.20 -61.40 1.25
CA LYS A 226 -8.59 -62.49 2.01
C LYS A 226 -9.66 -63.37 2.68
N ALA A 227 -10.64 -62.78 3.35
CA ALA A 227 -11.72 -63.53 3.99
C ALA A 227 -12.55 -64.32 2.97
N ARG A 228 -12.81 -63.74 1.79
CA ARG A 228 -13.50 -64.43 0.69
C ARG A 228 -12.69 -65.58 0.13
N ALA A 229 -11.38 -65.40 -0.05
CA ALA A 229 -10.48 -66.45 -0.52
C ALA A 229 -10.37 -67.60 0.49
N GLU A 230 -10.25 -67.29 1.79
CA GLU A 230 -10.25 -68.29 2.87
C GLU A 230 -11.57 -69.06 2.94
N ALA A 231 -12.71 -68.37 2.85
CA ALA A 231 -14.03 -69.00 2.82
C ALA A 231 -14.21 -69.92 1.59
N ALA A 232 -13.75 -69.48 0.41
CA ALA A 232 -13.81 -70.30 -0.80
C ALA A 232 -12.89 -71.53 -0.69
N ALA A 233 -11.69 -71.39 -0.14
CA ALA A 233 -10.77 -72.49 0.11
C ALA A 233 -11.35 -73.50 1.12
N ALA A 234 -11.95 -73.01 2.21
CA ALA A 234 -12.62 -73.85 3.21
C ALA A 234 -13.81 -74.61 2.61
N ALA A 235 -14.66 -73.94 1.82
CA ALA A 235 -15.78 -74.59 1.12
C ALA A 235 -15.31 -75.67 0.14
N GLN A 236 -14.22 -75.41 -0.59
CA GLN A 236 -13.64 -76.40 -1.49
C GLN A 236 -13.03 -77.59 -0.74
N ALA A 237 -12.36 -77.34 0.39
CA ALA A 237 -11.81 -78.40 1.24
C ALA A 237 -12.93 -79.28 1.83
N ALA A 238 -14.02 -78.67 2.33
CA ALA A 238 -15.19 -79.38 2.81
C ALA A 238 -15.85 -80.22 1.70
N ALA A 239 -16.02 -79.65 0.51
CA ALA A 239 -16.54 -80.38 -0.65
C ALA A 239 -15.65 -81.58 -1.02
N ASN A 240 -14.33 -81.42 -1.03
CA ASN A 240 -13.39 -82.50 -1.31
C ASN A 240 -13.45 -83.60 -0.24
N ALA A 241 -13.61 -83.24 1.04
CA ALA A 241 -13.75 -84.20 2.12
C ALA A 241 -15.01 -85.06 1.97
N VAL A 242 -16.16 -84.44 1.66
CA VAL A 242 -17.41 -85.17 1.38
C VAL A 242 -17.24 -86.12 0.20
N ILE A 243 -16.63 -85.66 -0.90
CA ILE A 243 -16.38 -86.51 -2.07
C ILE A 243 -15.43 -87.67 -1.74
N GLY A 244 -14.40 -87.43 -0.92
CA GLY A 244 -13.49 -88.47 -0.45
C GLY A 244 -14.23 -89.55 0.36
N ASP A 245 -15.05 -89.15 1.32
CA ASP A 245 -15.87 -90.06 2.14
C ASP A 245 -16.82 -90.90 1.27
N ILE A 246 -17.54 -90.25 0.34
CA ILE A 246 -18.44 -90.94 -0.59
C ILE A 246 -17.65 -91.87 -1.53
N GLY A 247 -16.47 -91.46 -2.01
CA GLY A 247 -15.60 -92.28 -2.85
C GLY A 247 -15.11 -93.54 -2.14
N SER A 248 -14.75 -93.44 -0.85
CA SER A 248 -14.41 -94.58 -0.01
C SER A 248 -15.61 -95.50 0.23
N TYR A 249 -16.79 -94.93 0.46
CA TYR A 249 -18.04 -95.69 0.58
C TYR A 249 -18.37 -96.48 -0.69
N ILE A 250 -18.30 -95.84 -1.86
CA ILE A 250 -18.54 -96.47 -3.16
C ILE A 250 -17.55 -97.63 -3.36
N SER A 251 -16.26 -97.37 -3.15
CA SER A 251 -15.22 -98.41 -3.28
C SER A 251 -15.48 -99.61 -2.37
N ALA A 252 -15.84 -99.37 -1.10
CA ALA A 252 -16.14 -100.43 -0.15
C ALA A 252 -17.35 -101.29 -0.57
N MET A 253 -18.41 -100.65 -1.05
CA MET A 253 -19.62 -101.35 -1.53
C MET A 253 -19.32 -102.19 -2.77
N LEU A 254 -18.55 -101.64 -3.72
CA LEU A 254 -18.16 -102.35 -4.94
C LEU A 254 -17.25 -103.53 -4.63
N THR A 255 -16.23 -103.36 -3.79
CA THR A 255 -15.33 -104.44 -3.38
C THR A 255 -16.09 -105.56 -2.67
N ARG A 256 -17.08 -105.23 -1.82
CA ARG A 256 -17.92 -106.23 -1.15
C ARG A 256 -18.70 -107.10 -2.13
N ASN A 257 -19.13 -106.55 -3.25
CA ASN A 257 -19.90 -107.24 -4.28
C ASN A 257 -19.03 -107.84 -5.40
N TRP A 258 -17.72 -107.58 -5.37
CA TRP A 258 -16.79 -108.02 -6.37
C TRP A 258 -16.32 -109.45 -6.12
N MET A 259 -16.52 -110.31 -7.12
CA MET A 259 -16.00 -111.67 -7.10
C MET A 259 -14.72 -111.70 -7.93
N ILE A 260 -13.59 -111.76 -7.24
CA ILE A 260 -12.27 -111.77 -7.86
C ILE A 260 -12.12 -113.08 -8.66
N PRO A 261 -11.88 -113.02 -9.99
CA PRO A 261 -11.73 -114.22 -10.80
C PRO A 261 -10.39 -114.90 -10.53
N ALA A 262 -10.31 -116.21 -10.80
CA ALA A 262 -9.07 -116.99 -10.62
C ALA A 262 -7.91 -116.51 -11.52
N SER A 263 -8.20 -115.78 -12.60
CA SER A 263 -7.21 -115.15 -13.48
C SER A 263 -6.56 -113.90 -12.87
N ALA A 264 -7.12 -113.34 -11.78
CA ALA A 264 -6.60 -112.13 -11.17
C ALA A 264 -5.17 -112.31 -10.66
N ARG A 265 -4.31 -111.33 -10.94
CA ARG A 265 -2.91 -111.27 -10.50
C ARG A 265 -2.61 -109.90 -9.92
N ASN A 266 -1.61 -109.84 -9.03
CA ASN A 266 -1.10 -108.58 -8.51
C ASN A 266 -0.62 -107.69 -9.67
N GLY A 267 -0.97 -106.40 -9.63
CA GLY A 267 -0.64 -105.43 -10.68
C GLY A 267 -1.71 -105.31 -11.78
N MET A 268 -2.73 -106.16 -11.81
CA MET A 268 -3.90 -105.96 -12.68
C MET A 268 -4.76 -104.81 -12.16
N GLU A 269 -5.23 -103.97 -13.07
CA GLU A 269 -6.07 -102.82 -12.77
C GLU A 269 -7.07 -102.57 -13.90
N ALA A 270 -8.36 -102.49 -13.57
CA ALA A 270 -9.39 -102.01 -14.48
C ALA A 270 -10.00 -100.71 -13.94
N THR A 271 -10.19 -99.70 -14.80
CA THR A 271 -10.91 -98.48 -14.45
C THR A 271 -12.30 -98.53 -15.05
N VAL A 272 -13.32 -98.43 -14.19
CA VAL A 272 -14.73 -98.47 -14.55
C VAL A 272 -15.35 -97.13 -14.24
N GLU A 273 -15.98 -96.52 -15.24
CA GLU A 273 -16.83 -95.34 -15.08
C GLU A 273 -18.26 -95.77 -14.74
N ILE A 274 -18.82 -95.10 -13.75
CA ILE A 274 -20.15 -95.34 -13.23
C ILE A 274 -20.92 -94.03 -13.38
N GLN A 275 -22.07 -94.10 -14.05
CA GLN A 275 -23.01 -92.99 -14.09
C GLN A 275 -24.05 -93.17 -12.99
N LEU A 276 -24.11 -92.20 -12.08
CA LEU A 276 -25.02 -92.21 -10.95
C LEU A 276 -26.19 -91.25 -11.20
N LEU A 277 -27.34 -91.58 -10.63
CA LEU A 277 -28.49 -90.68 -10.47
C LEU A 277 -28.44 -90.00 -9.09
N PRO A 278 -29.12 -88.84 -8.91
CA PRO A 278 -29.13 -88.13 -7.63
C PRO A 278 -29.67 -88.94 -6.45
N ASN A 279 -30.49 -89.98 -6.70
CA ASN A 279 -31.02 -90.89 -5.67
C ASN A 279 -30.04 -92.04 -5.31
N GLY A 280 -28.84 -92.04 -5.90
CA GLY A 280 -27.79 -93.03 -5.73
C GLY A 280 -27.91 -94.27 -6.63
N GLU A 281 -28.89 -94.34 -7.53
CA GLU A 281 -29.00 -95.47 -8.47
C GLU A 281 -27.91 -95.43 -9.56
N ILE A 282 -27.47 -96.61 -9.98
CA ILE A 282 -26.49 -96.77 -11.05
C ILE A 282 -27.24 -96.82 -12.38
N ALA A 283 -27.06 -95.78 -13.20
CA ALA A 283 -27.70 -95.66 -14.50
C ALA A 283 -26.90 -96.34 -15.63
N ASP A 284 -25.57 -96.24 -15.60
CA ASP A 284 -24.69 -96.82 -16.62
C ASP A 284 -23.35 -97.26 -16.03
N VAL A 285 -22.73 -98.26 -16.65
CA VAL A 285 -21.43 -98.82 -16.26
C VAL A 285 -20.60 -99.06 -17.52
N ARG A 286 -19.38 -98.50 -17.55
CA ARG A 286 -18.49 -98.63 -18.70
C ARG A 286 -17.04 -98.85 -18.28
N ILE A 287 -16.36 -99.76 -18.96
CA ILE A 287 -14.91 -99.92 -18.80
C ILE A 287 -14.20 -98.82 -19.59
N VAL A 288 -13.45 -97.98 -18.88
CA VAL A 288 -12.63 -96.90 -19.48
C VAL A 288 -11.21 -97.37 -19.76
N LYS A 289 -10.68 -98.21 -18.87
CA LYS A 289 -9.35 -98.81 -18.99
C LYS A 289 -9.46 -100.29 -18.64
N SER A 290 -9.17 -101.14 -19.62
CA SER A 290 -9.12 -102.60 -19.46
C SER A 290 -7.90 -103.01 -18.64
N SER A 291 -8.04 -104.07 -17.85
CA SER A 291 -6.92 -104.73 -17.16
C SER A 291 -6.06 -105.61 -18.06
N GLY A 292 -6.49 -105.84 -19.31
CA GLY A 292 -5.88 -106.81 -20.22
C GLY A 292 -6.40 -108.24 -20.06
N ASP A 293 -7.28 -108.51 -19.08
CA ASP A 293 -8.00 -109.77 -18.91
C ASP A 293 -9.52 -109.56 -18.93
N LEU A 294 -10.20 -110.20 -19.88
CA LEU A 294 -11.64 -110.04 -20.05
C LEU A 294 -12.45 -110.61 -18.87
N ALA A 295 -11.95 -111.65 -18.20
CA ALA A 295 -12.62 -112.21 -17.04
C ALA A 295 -12.56 -111.25 -15.84
N PHE A 296 -11.41 -110.62 -15.62
CA PHE A 296 -11.23 -109.54 -14.64
C PHE A 296 -12.14 -108.34 -14.94
N ASP A 297 -12.11 -107.84 -16.18
CA ASP A 297 -12.92 -106.71 -16.64
C ASP A 297 -14.43 -106.95 -16.45
N ARG A 298 -14.93 -108.11 -16.88
CA ARG A 298 -16.34 -108.50 -16.69
C ARG A 298 -16.67 -108.63 -15.20
N SER A 299 -15.77 -109.17 -14.38
CA SER A 299 -16.02 -109.31 -12.94
C SER A 299 -16.20 -107.94 -12.27
N ALA A 300 -15.41 -106.94 -12.66
CA ALA A 300 -15.52 -105.57 -12.16
C ALA A 300 -16.84 -104.91 -12.59
N GLU A 301 -17.22 -105.04 -13.86
CA GLU A 301 -18.51 -104.55 -14.36
C GLU A 301 -19.69 -105.17 -13.62
N GLN A 302 -19.65 -106.49 -13.39
CA GLN A 302 -20.69 -107.21 -12.66
C GLN A 302 -20.77 -106.80 -11.19
N ALA A 303 -19.64 -106.48 -10.55
CA ALA A 303 -19.63 -105.96 -9.18
C ALA A 303 -20.41 -104.64 -9.06
N VAL A 304 -20.23 -103.75 -10.03
CA VAL A 304 -20.97 -102.49 -10.10
C VAL A 304 -22.46 -102.75 -10.34
N ARG A 305 -22.81 -103.59 -11.32
CA ARG A 305 -24.21 -103.92 -11.63
C ARG A 305 -24.95 -104.55 -10.44
N ARG A 306 -24.30 -105.43 -9.67
CA ARG A 306 -24.88 -106.04 -8.46
C ARG A 306 -25.08 -105.08 -7.30
N THR A 307 -24.34 -103.98 -7.29
CA THR A 307 -24.48 -102.98 -6.23
C THR A 307 -25.79 -102.22 -6.40
N GLU A 308 -26.28 -102.06 -7.63
CA GLU A 308 -27.55 -101.45 -8.07
C GLU A 308 -27.77 -99.99 -7.61
N ARG A 309 -27.66 -99.73 -6.32
CA ARG A 309 -27.88 -98.44 -5.68
C ARG A 309 -26.91 -98.18 -4.53
N LEU A 310 -26.54 -96.91 -4.38
CA LEU A 310 -25.64 -96.37 -3.37
C LEU A 310 -26.36 -95.26 -2.57
N PRO A 311 -27.16 -95.59 -1.55
CA PRO A 311 -28.05 -94.64 -0.88
C PRO A 311 -27.37 -93.38 -0.34
N ARG A 312 -26.14 -93.47 0.18
CA ARG A 312 -25.41 -92.30 0.72
C ARG A 312 -25.09 -91.24 -0.33
N VAL A 313 -25.09 -91.59 -1.62
CA VAL A 313 -24.92 -90.60 -2.71
C VAL A 313 -26.07 -89.60 -2.74
N ALA A 314 -27.28 -90.01 -2.32
CA ALA A 314 -28.45 -89.14 -2.24
C ALA A 314 -28.39 -88.11 -1.10
N GLU A 315 -27.47 -88.28 -0.16
CA GLU A 315 -27.25 -87.35 0.96
C GLU A 315 -26.33 -86.18 0.55
N VAL A 316 -25.69 -86.26 -0.62
CA VAL A 316 -24.77 -85.24 -1.11
C VAL A 316 -25.55 -84.06 -1.68
N ASP A 317 -25.05 -82.83 -1.44
CA ASP A 317 -25.59 -81.62 -2.05
C ASP A 317 -25.77 -81.79 -3.58
N PRO A 318 -26.94 -81.46 -4.15
CA PRO A 318 -27.24 -81.68 -5.57
C PRO A 318 -26.24 -81.03 -6.53
N LEU A 319 -25.75 -79.83 -6.21
CA LEU A 319 -24.80 -79.12 -7.07
C LEU A 319 -23.41 -79.78 -7.03
N LEU A 320 -22.99 -80.20 -5.83
CA LEU A 320 -21.77 -80.98 -5.67
C LEU A 320 -21.86 -82.33 -6.39
N PHE A 321 -23.01 -83.01 -6.30
CA PHE A 321 -23.28 -84.26 -7.00
C PHE A 321 -23.15 -84.12 -8.52
N GLU A 322 -23.86 -83.17 -9.13
CA GLU A 322 -23.85 -82.97 -10.59
C GLU A 322 -22.43 -82.68 -11.10
N ARG A 323 -21.64 -81.94 -10.33
CA ARG A 323 -20.29 -81.53 -10.72
C ARG A 323 -19.23 -82.62 -10.50
N ARG A 324 -19.38 -83.48 -9.49
CA ARG A 324 -18.29 -84.36 -9.01
C ARG A 324 -18.62 -85.84 -8.92
N LEU A 325 -19.90 -86.23 -8.84
CA LEU A 325 -20.32 -87.62 -8.62
C LEU A 325 -21.18 -88.21 -9.73
N ARG A 326 -21.86 -87.39 -10.54
CA ARG A 326 -22.72 -87.84 -11.64
C ARG A 326 -22.04 -88.87 -12.56
N ARG A 327 -20.75 -88.67 -12.83
CA ARG A 327 -19.86 -89.64 -13.45
C ARG A 327 -18.64 -89.78 -12.56
N THR A 328 -18.44 -90.98 -12.01
CA THR A 328 -17.29 -91.28 -11.17
C THR A 328 -16.54 -92.46 -11.75
N GLN A 329 -15.22 -92.45 -11.60
CA GLN A 329 -14.36 -93.54 -12.04
C GLN A 329 -13.83 -94.28 -10.82
N VAL A 330 -14.00 -95.58 -10.81
CA VAL A 330 -13.52 -96.47 -9.76
C VAL A 330 -12.49 -97.41 -10.35
N VAL A 331 -11.41 -97.59 -9.61
CA VAL A 331 -10.29 -98.44 -10.00
C VAL A 331 -10.39 -99.75 -9.24
N PHE A 332 -10.53 -100.86 -9.95
CA PHE A 332 -10.55 -102.21 -9.39
C PHE A 332 -9.14 -102.79 -9.43
N ARG A 333 -8.62 -103.17 -8.25
CA ARG A 333 -7.33 -103.83 -8.07
C ARG A 333 -7.50 -105.03 -7.14
N PRO A 334 -6.96 -106.21 -7.48
CA PRO A 334 -7.06 -107.37 -6.61
C PRO A 334 -6.03 -107.22 -5.48
N GLU A 335 -6.45 -106.68 -4.33
CA GLU A 335 -5.62 -106.59 -3.13
C GLU A 335 -5.66 -107.90 -2.34
N GLY A 336 -4.53 -108.31 -1.73
CA GLY A 336 -4.50 -109.42 -0.77
C GLY A 336 -4.61 -110.84 -1.34
N LEU A 337 -4.33 -111.04 -2.64
CA LEU A 337 -4.19 -112.38 -3.24
C LEU A 337 -3.09 -113.16 -2.50
N ARG A 338 -3.49 -114.10 -1.63
CA ARG A 338 -2.57 -115.13 -1.12
C ARG A 338 -2.20 -116.02 -2.31
N TRP A 339 -0.89 -116.16 -2.51
CA TRP A 339 -0.24 -116.89 -3.59
C TRP A 339 -0.76 -118.31 -3.74
#